data_AF-A0A3M7MKK4-F1
#
_entry.id   AF-A0A3M7MKK4-F1
#
_cell.length_a   1.000
_cell.length_b   1.000
_cell.length_c   1.000
_cell.angle_alpha   90.00
_cell.angle_beta   90.00
_cell.angle_gamma   90.00
#
_symmetry.space_group_name_H-M   'P 1'
#
loop_
_entity.id
_entity.type
_entity.pdbx_description
1 polymer ?
#
loop_
_entity_poly.entity_id
_entity_poly.type
_entity_poly.pdbx_seq_one_letter_code
_entity_poly.pdbx_strand_id
1 'polypeptide(L)'
;MWMMVFSLLLLFTPFSAAFTVDFNSTESISNTAATIAYNMMGVYTGNLSGGVPGLLPGGLSCDPDENGTYCWWEAGAMWGALINYWQYTNDSSYNSVVSEALQFQRGTDNNFNPANQSSGMGIDDQLFWAFSALDAVESDFPAPDTDDPSWLSLAQAVFNFQADLWDTDTCGGGFRWQVYSFNAGYNLKNTISNAGNFQLAARLAYITGNESYADWAVKVWDWFADSELYELDNSTGILYLWDNTDTDNNCTTVDNYVWSYNYAVALAGTAYMYNYTNGSSTWGDRVTMILNSTYSIFFPEKYGGDIMYEVECEPTLNCDQDQKSFKAYLSRWMAVTSVLVPNVRPISDRSKSAGGKYGALDARYRCNFGKRPECRNH
;
A
#
# COMPACT_ATOMS: atom_id res chain seq x y z
N MET A 1 56.42 22.91 31.84
CA MET A 1 55.46 22.17 32.69
C MET A 1 54.11 22.86 32.60
N TRP A 2 53.36 22.60 31.52
CA TRP A 2 51.99 23.08 31.36
C TRP A 2 51.13 21.89 30.90
N MET A 3 50.02 21.73 31.60
CA MET A 3 49.28 20.49 31.80
C MET A 3 48.48 20.06 30.56
N MET A 4 48.46 18.75 30.33
CA MET A 4 47.49 18.05 29.49
C MET A 4 46.09 18.28 30.05
N VAL A 5 45.18 18.83 29.22
CA VAL A 5 43.74 18.74 29.46
C VAL A 5 43.20 17.63 28.57
N PHE A 6 43.03 16.45 29.17
CA PHE A 6 42.24 15.37 28.56
C PHE A 6 40.77 15.80 28.55
N SER A 7 40.24 16.10 27.36
CA SER A 7 38.80 16.25 27.18
C SER A 7 38.16 14.86 27.16
N LEU A 8 37.42 14.52 28.22
CA LEU A 8 36.48 13.41 28.24
C LEU A 8 35.32 13.77 27.29
N LEU A 9 35.39 13.31 26.04
CA LEU A 9 34.22 13.22 25.17
C LEU A 9 33.35 12.08 25.71
N LEU A 10 32.31 12.44 26.47
CA LEU A 10 31.20 11.56 26.79
C LEU A 10 30.56 11.09 25.47
N LEU A 11 30.79 9.82 25.14
CA LEU A 11 30.07 9.08 24.12
C LEU A 11 28.58 9.07 24.52
N PHE A 12 27.80 10.00 23.97
CA PHE A 12 26.35 9.85 23.92
C PHE A 12 26.08 8.73 22.91
N THR A 13 26.04 7.48 23.37
CA THR A 13 25.46 6.41 22.56
C THR A 13 23.97 6.75 22.40
N PRO A 14 23.45 6.92 21.18
CA PRO A 14 22.02 7.08 20.99
C PRO A 14 21.34 5.83 21.55
N PHE A 15 20.61 5.99 22.64
CA PHE A 15 19.70 4.96 23.12
C PHE A 15 18.58 4.87 22.07
N SER A 16 18.68 3.90 21.16
CA SER A 16 17.54 3.50 20.35
C SER A 16 16.58 2.77 21.30
N ALA A 17 15.56 3.47 21.79
CA ALA A 17 14.49 2.86 22.55
C ALA A 17 13.60 2.08 21.56
N ALA A 18 13.88 0.79 21.38
CA ALA A 18 12.96 -0.10 20.69
C ALA A 18 11.65 -0.23 21.49
N PHE A 19 10.52 -0.31 20.79
CA PHE A 19 9.26 -0.64 21.45
C PHE A 19 9.36 -2.04 22.07
N THR A 20 9.01 -2.15 23.35
CA THR A 20 8.82 -3.46 23.97
C THR A 20 7.37 -3.89 23.71
N VAL A 21 7.19 -4.87 22.84
CA VAL A 21 5.86 -5.36 22.43
C VAL A 21 5.71 -6.80 22.87
N ASP A 22 4.68 -7.09 23.67
CA ASP A 22 4.21 -8.46 23.87
C ASP A 22 3.19 -8.81 22.79
N PHE A 23 3.64 -9.51 21.75
CA PHE A 23 2.78 -10.01 20.67
C PHE A 23 1.70 -11.00 21.13
N ASN A 24 1.72 -11.43 22.40
CA ASN A 24 0.66 -12.24 22.98
C ASN A 24 -0.47 -11.44 23.63
N SER A 25 -0.30 -10.13 23.81
CA SER A 25 -1.25 -9.25 24.48
C SER A 25 -1.83 -8.23 23.50
N THR A 26 -3.15 -8.30 23.27
CA THR A 26 -3.88 -7.32 22.46
C THR A 26 -3.74 -5.90 23.02
N GLU A 27 -3.70 -5.75 24.34
CA GLU A 27 -3.46 -4.47 25.00
C GLU A 27 -2.05 -3.95 24.73
N SER A 28 -1.02 -4.80 24.84
CA SER A 28 0.35 -4.39 24.50
C SER A 28 0.47 -3.93 23.05
N ILE A 29 -0.11 -4.69 22.12
CA ILE A 29 -0.09 -4.35 20.68
C ILE A 29 -0.83 -3.02 20.45
N SER A 30 -2.02 -2.85 21.04
CA SER A 30 -2.83 -1.64 20.84
C SER A 30 -2.15 -0.40 21.44
N ASN A 31 -1.53 -0.52 22.62
CA ASN A 31 -0.80 0.59 23.26
C ASN A 31 0.47 0.97 22.48
N THR A 32 1.19 0.00 21.93
CA THR A 32 2.32 0.28 21.03
C THR A 32 1.83 0.95 19.75
N ALA A 33 0.77 0.43 19.13
CA ALA A 33 0.19 1.02 17.93
C ALA A 33 -0.29 2.46 18.16
N ALA A 34 -0.88 2.75 19.33
CA ALA A 34 -1.28 4.11 19.71
C ALA A 34 -0.09 5.07 19.81
N THR A 35 1.03 4.62 20.40
CA THR A 35 2.27 5.40 20.43
C THR A 35 2.83 5.67 19.02
N ILE A 36 2.79 4.66 18.14
CA ILE A 36 3.23 4.81 16.74
C ILE A 36 2.33 5.79 15.98
N ALA A 37 1.01 5.64 16.11
CA ALA A 37 0.04 6.54 15.47
C ALA A 37 0.19 7.99 15.98
N TYR A 38 0.42 8.18 17.28
CA TYR A 38 0.72 9.49 17.86
C TYR A 38 1.99 10.11 17.26
N ASN A 39 3.07 9.34 17.15
CA ASN A 39 4.33 9.83 16.56
C ASN A 39 4.16 10.16 15.07
N MET A 40 3.44 9.34 14.32
CA MET A 40 3.15 9.57 12.90
C MET A 40 2.32 10.85 12.71
N MET A 41 1.27 11.04 13.53
CA MET A 41 0.47 12.26 13.52
C MET A 41 1.25 13.50 13.95
N GLY A 42 2.36 13.35 14.67
CA GLY A 42 3.27 14.45 15.00
C GLY A 42 3.98 15.07 13.80
N VAL A 43 4.04 14.37 12.66
CA VAL A 43 4.58 14.89 11.38
C VAL A 43 3.53 15.70 10.61
N TYR A 44 2.25 15.39 10.81
CA TYR A 44 1.16 15.99 10.08
C TYR A 44 0.86 17.42 10.57
N THR A 45 0.87 18.38 9.64
CA THR A 45 0.61 19.79 9.93
C THR A 45 -0.63 20.33 9.20
N GLY A 46 -1.32 19.50 8.39
CA GLY A 46 -2.42 19.93 7.55
C GLY A 46 -3.68 20.39 8.30
N ASN A 47 -3.87 19.96 9.56
CA ASN A 47 -4.97 20.41 10.42
C ASN A 47 -4.63 21.65 11.26
N LEU A 48 -3.43 22.22 11.13
CA LEU A 48 -3.05 23.47 11.79
C LEU A 48 -3.55 24.67 10.97
N SER A 49 -3.75 25.81 11.62
CA SER A 49 -4.14 27.05 10.93
C SER A 49 -3.15 27.43 9.83
N GLY A 50 -3.65 27.51 8.58
CA GLY A 50 -2.83 27.78 7.39
C GLY A 50 -2.23 26.53 6.73
N GLY A 51 -2.43 25.35 7.33
CA GLY A 51 -2.15 24.06 6.70
C GLY A 51 -3.20 23.69 5.65
N VAL A 52 -2.91 22.61 4.92
CA VAL A 52 -3.81 22.05 3.91
C VAL A 52 -4.18 20.62 4.35
N PRO A 53 -5.47 20.35 4.66
CA PRO A 53 -5.87 19.04 5.12
C PRO A 53 -5.49 17.94 4.13
N GLY A 54 -5.00 16.82 4.65
CA GLY A 54 -4.59 15.67 3.86
C GLY A 54 -3.19 15.74 3.26
N LEU A 55 -2.44 16.82 3.43
CA LEU A 55 -1.05 16.91 2.97
C LEU A 55 -0.03 16.70 4.11
N LEU A 56 1.00 15.92 3.81
CA LEU A 56 2.22 15.85 4.61
C LEU A 56 3.19 16.99 4.19
N PRO A 57 4.20 17.32 5.02
CA PRO A 57 5.26 18.25 4.65
C PRO A 57 5.96 17.83 3.34
N GLY A 58 6.19 18.73 2.38
CA GLY A 58 6.93 18.40 1.15
C GLY A 58 6.62 19.31 -0.05
N GLY A 59 5.44 19.90 -0.11
CA GLY A 59 5.05 20.83 -1.17
C GLY A 59 4.72 20.16 -2.51
N LEU A 60 4.36 20.96 -3.51
CA LEU A 60 3.83 20.44 -4.79
C LEU A 60 4.90 19.88 -5.74
N SER A 61 6.16 20.22 -5.53
CA SER A 61 7.27 19.74 -6.36
C SER A 61 7.73 18.33 -6.00
N CYS A 62 7.25 17.79 -4.87
CA CYS A 62 7.75 16.60 -4.17
C CYS A 62 9.07 16.02 -4.70
N ASP A 63 10.15 16.27 -3.97
CA ASP A 63 11.42 15.59 -4.20
C ASP A 63 11.64 14.54 -3.09
N PRO A 64 11.45 13.24 -3.36
CA PRO A 64 11.60 12.21 -2.35
C PRO A 64 13.06 12.04 -1.89
N ASP A 65 14.05 12.56 -2.63
CA ASP A 65 15.44 12.57 -2.18
C ASP A 65 15.67 13.58 -1.03
N GLU A 66 14.78 14.57 -0.88
CA GLU A 66 14.85 15.54 0.22
C GLU A 66 14.29 14.96 1.52
N ASN A 67 15.10 14.98 2.59
CA ASN A 67 14.68 14.41 3.85
C ASN A 67 13.55 15.22 4.53
N GLY A 68 12.41 14.56 4.80
CA GLY A 68 11.22 15.19 5.36
C GLY A 68 10.27 15.80 4.32
N THR A 69 10.48 15.49 3.05
CA THR A 69 9.60 15.83 1.92
C THR A 69 8.80 14.61 1.50
N TYR A 70 7.50 14.63 1.76
CA TYR A 70 6.58 13.52 1.49
C TYR A 70 5.70 13.87 0.28
N CYS A 71 5.62 12.95 -0.67
CA CYS A 71 4.78 13.13 -1.84
C CYS A 71 3.29 13.05 -1.49
N TRP A 72 2.46 13.61 -2.37
CA TRP A 72 1.02 13.67 -2.16
C TRP A 72 0.40 12.28 -1.95
N TRP A 73 0.89 11.27 -2.66
CA TRP A 73 0.44 9.89 -2.52
C TRP A 73 0.76 9.26 -1.17
N GLU A 74 1.89 9.61 -0.55
CA GLU A 74 2.32 9.05 0.73
C GLU A 74 1.38 9.48 1.87
N ALA A 75 0.85 10.70 1.78
CA ALA A 75 -0.23 11.13 2.66
C ALA A 75 -1.48 10.25 2.46
N GLY A 76 -1.86 9.99 1.20
CA GLY A 76 -2.92 9.03 0.86
C GLY A 76 -2.71 7.68 1.55
N ALA A 77 -1.50 7.14 1.52
CA ALA A 77 -1.12 5.89 2.17
C ALA A 77 -1.19 5.94 3.71
N MET A 78 -0.77 7.06 4.31
CA MET A 78 -0.86 7.32 5.76
C MET A 78 -2.31 7.28 6.25
N TRP A 79 -3.24 7.88 5.50
CA TRP A 79 -4.66 7.88 5.89
C TRP A 79 -5.24 6.46 5.95
N GLY A 80 -4.89 5.59 5.00
CA GLY A 80 -5.27 4.17 5.02
C GLY A 80 -4.69 3.41 6.21
N ALA A 81 -3.45 3.72 6.60
CA ALA A 81 -2.84 3.14 7.80
C ALA A 81 -3.59 3.56 9.07
N LEU A 82 -4.08 4.81 9.17
CA LEU A 82 -4.88 5.28 10.30
C LEU A 82 -6.29 4.68 10.34
N ILE A 83 -6.89 4.41 9.18
CA ILE A 83 -8.16 3.66 9.09
C ILE A 83 -7.96 2.24 9.65
N ASN A 84 -6.91 1.54 9.22
CA ASN A 84 -6.60 0.20 9.74
C ASN A 84 -6.23 0.24 11.23
N TYR A 85 -5.53 1.28 11.69
CA TYR A 85 -5.26 1.47 13.11
C TYR A 85 -6.55 1.54 13.92
N TRP A 86 -7.52 2.36 13.50
CA TRP A 86 -8.84 2.41 14.12
C TRP A 86 -9.54 1.05 14.07
N GLN A 87 -9.55 0.39 12.90
CA GLN A 87 -10.18 -0.91 12.71
C GLN A 87 -9.64 -1.97 13.70
N TYR A 88 -8.33 -1.96 13.93
CA TYR A 88 -7.65 -3.00 14.71
C TYR A 88 -7.64 -2.72 16.22
N THR A 89 -7.60 -1.44 16.61
CA THR A 89 -7.45 -1.02 18.01
C THR A 89 -8.74 -0.47 18.63
N ASN A 90 -9.72 -0.10 17.81
CA ASN A 90 -10.93 0.62 18.20
C ASN A 90 -10.67 2.04 18.76
N ASP A 91 -9.46 2.58 18.58
CA ASP A 91 -9.14 3.97 18.93
C ASP A 91 -9.60 4.90 17.78
N SER A 92 -10.54 5.79 18.09
CA SER A 92 -11.16 6.73 17.14
C SER A 92 -10.57 8.14 17.17
N SER A 93 -9.45 8.34 17.89
CA SER A 93 -8.85 9.66 18.14
C SER A 93 -8.52 10.45 16.86
N TYR A 94 -8.26 9.76 15.75
CA TYR A 94 -7.87 10.39 14.48
C TYR A 94 -8.95 10.33 13.39
N ASN A 95 -10.12 9.73 13.67
CA ASN A 95 -11.12 9.47 12.62
C ASN A 95 -11.62 10.75 11.94
N SER A 96 -11.88 11.81 12.70
CA SER A 96 -12.32 13.09 12.12
C SER A 96 -11.27 13.71 11.20
N VAL A 97 -10.00 13.64 11.57
CA VAL A 97 -8.88 14.17 10.78
C VAL A 97 -8.68 13.36 9.50
N VAL A 98 -8.81 12.03 9.58
CA VAL A 98 -8.77 11.14 8.41
C VAL A 98 -9.91 11.48 7.44
N SER A 99 -11.15 11.64 7.95
CA SER A 99 -12.30 11.99 7.11
C SER A 99 -12.10 13.33 6.41
N GLU A 100 -11.68 14.36 7.15
CA GLU A 100 -11.39 15.69 6.61
C GLU A 100 -10.30 15.62 5.53
N ALA A 101 -9.20 14.91 5.79
CA ALA A 101 -8.09 14.76 4.85
C ALA A 101 -8.50 14.13 3.52
N LEU A 102 -9.20 12.98 3.57
CA LEU A 102 -9.67 12.28 2.37
C LEU A 102 -10.67 13.14 1.59
N GLN A 103 -11.63 13.78 2.26
CA GLN A 103 -12.62 14.61 1.59
C GLN A 103 -12.01 15.88 1.00
N PHE A 104 -11.02 16.48 1.65
CA PHE A 104 -10.36 17.68 1.14
C PHE A 104 -9.56 17.42 -0.15
N GLN A 105 -8.92 16.25 -0.25
CA GLN A 105 -8.05 15.90 -1.39
C GLN A 105 -8.78 15.24 -2.58
N ARG A 106 -10.10 15.08 -2.51
CA ARG A 106 -10.90 14.39 -3.54
C ARG A 106 -10.92 15.06 -4.92
N GLY A 107 -10.59 16.35 -5.00
CA GLY A 107 -10.69 17.14 -6.22
C GLY A 107 -12.14 17.47 -6.61
N THR A 108 -12.33 18.28 -7.65
CA THR A 108 -13.68 18.71 -8.09
C THR A 108 -14.51 17.57 -8.66
N ASP A 109 -13.85 16.57 -9.24
CA ASP A 109 -14.49 15.42 -9.89
C ASP A 109 -14.63 14.22 -8.94
N ASN A 110 -14.30 14.40 -7.65
CA ASN A 110 -14.40 13.37 -6.61
C ASN A 110 -13.65 12.07 -6.95
N ASN A 111 -12.52 12.18 -7.64
CA ASN A 111 -11.74 11.05 -8.13
C ASN A 111 -10.27 11.11 -7.64
N PHE A 112 -9.96 11.91 -6.61
CA PHE A 112 -8.57 12.10 -6.16
C PHE A 112 -7.62 12.56 -7.28
N ASN A 113 -8.09 13.38 -8.22
CA ASN A 113 -7.24 14.07 -9.19
C ASN A 113 -7.39 15.60 -9.03
N PRO A 114 -7.02 16.17 -7.87
CA PRO A 114 -7.09 17.62 -7.65
C PRO A 114 -6.09 18.36 -8.55
N ALA A 115 -6.55 19.42 -9.22
CA ALA A 115 -5.75 20.18 -10.20
C ALA A 115 -4.39 20.68 -9.65
N ASN A 116 -4.31 20.99 -8.35
CA ASN A 116 -3.06 21.44 -7.72
C ASN A 116 -1.95 20.37 -7.75
N GLN A 117 -2.29 19.09 -7.87
CA GLN A 117 -1.33 17.99 -7.87
C GLN A 117 -0.94 17.54 -9.30
N SER A 118 -1.38 18.26 -10.35
CA SER A 118 -1.21 17.81 -11.74
C SER A 118 0.26 17.61 -12.15
N SER A 119 1.20 18.37 -11.58
CA SER A 119 2.64 18.29 -11.92
C SER A 119 3.34 17.02 -11.45
N GLY A 120 2.74 16.27 -10.53
CA GLY A 120 3.26 15.01 -10.03
C GLY A 120 2.21 13.89 -10.02
N MET A 121 1.11 14.05 -10.78
CA MET A 121 0.00 13.09 -10.76
C MET A 121 0.33 11.83 -11.56
N GLY A 122 0.80 10.81 -10.85
CA GLY A 122 0.84 9.43 -11.32
C GLY A 122 -0.49 8.69 -11.17
N ILE A 123 -0.63 7.59 -11.90
CA ILE A 123 -1.73 6.64 -11.74
C ILE A 123 -1.63 5.96 -10.38
N ASP A 124 -0.43 5.60 -9.98
CA ASP A 124 -0.04 5.14 -8.65
C ASP A 124 -0.35 6.16 -7.55
N ASP A 125 -0.07 7.45 -7.75
CA ASP A 125 -0.42 8.47 -6.77
C ASP A 125 -1.90 8.43 -6.40
N GLN A 126 -2.76 8.47 -7.43
CA GLN A 126 -4.21 8.44 -7.29
C GLN A 126 -4.69 7.11 -6.67
N LEU A 127 -4.00 6.00 -6.94
CA LEU A 127 -4.34 4.68 -6.42
C LEU A 127 -4.18 4.60 -4.90
N PHE A 128 -3.15 5.20 -4.30
CA PHE A 128 -2.98 5.16 -2.85
C PHE A 128 -4.10 5.87 -2.09
N TRP A 129 -4.70 6.92 -2.67
CA TRP A 129 -5.91 7.55 -2.13
C TRP A 129 -7.15 6.65 -2.30
N ALA A 130 -7.28 6.00 -3.46
CA ALA A 130 -8.34 5.03 -3.70
C ALA A 130 -8.26 3.83 -2.73
N PHE A 131 -7.05 3.34 -2.43
CA PHE A 131 -6.85 2.25 -1.48
C PHE A 131 -7.30 2.63 -0.08
N SER A 132 -7.06 3.85 0.36
CA SER A 132 -7.54 4.37 1.63
C SER A 132 -9.07 4.52 1.67
N ALA A 133 -9.68 4.96 0.56
CA ALA A 133 -11.14 4.97 0.45
C ALA A 133 -11.73 3.55 0.50
N LEU A 134 -11.09 2.57 -0.14
CA LEU A 134 -11.50 1.17 -0.04
C LEU A 134 -11.26 0.58 1.35
N ASP A 135 -10.18 0.96 2.04
CA ASP A 135 -9.93 0.56 3.43
C ASP A 135 -11.06 1.08 4.33
N ALA A 136 -11.55 2.30 4.08
CA ALA A 136 -12.70 2.86 4.79
C ALA A 136 -13.98 2.05 4.54
N VAL A 137 -14.24 1.63 3.30
CA VAL A 137 -15.40 0.77 2.98
C VAL A 137 -15.30 -0.59 3.68
N GLU A 138 -14.15 -1.27 3.58
CA GLU A 138 -13.98 -2.63 4.07
C GLU A 138 -13.93 -2.72 5.61
N SER A 139 -13.54 -1.63 6.26
CA SER A 139 -13.51 -1.52 7.72
C SER A 139 -14.81 -1.00 8.34
N ASP A 140 -15.80 -0.60 7.52
CA ASP A 140 -17.00 0.12 7.97
C ASP A 140 -16.65 1.43 8.72
N PHE A 141 -15.66 2.15 8.19
CA PHE A 141 -15.22 3.43 8.74
C PHE A 141 -16.36 4.45 8.71
N PRO A 142 -16.49 5.34 9.74
CA PRO A 142 -17.57 6.31 9.81
C PRO A 142 -17.80 7.04 8.48
N ALA A 143 -19.07 7.11 8.07
CA ALA A 143 -19.45 7.83 6.87
C ALA A 143 -19.04 9.32 6.96
N PRO A 144 -18.67 9.95 5.84
CA PRO A 144 -18.43 11.37 5.80
C PRO A 144 -19.75 12.15 5.98
N ASP A 145 -19.68 13.48 6.00
CA ASP A 145 -20.87 14.33 6.10
C ASP A 145 -21.85 14.06 4.94
N THR A 146 -23.15 14.33 5.16
CA THR A 146 -24.21 13.91 4.22
C THR A 146 -24.11 14.53 2.83
N ASP A 147 -23.41 15.66 2.71
CA ASP A 147 -23.20 16.37 1.44
C ASP A 147 -21.93 15.92 0.71
N ASP A 148 -21.10 15.09 1.35
CA ASP A 148 -19.85 14.58 0.79
C ASP A 148 -20.03 13.21 0.10
N PRO A 149 -19.22 12.91 -0.93
CA PRO A 149 -19.23 11.60 -1.57
C PRO A 149 -18.82 10.49 -0.60
N SER A 150 -19.48 9.33 -0.72
CA SER A 150 -19.15 8.15 0.06
C SER A 150 -17.76 7.60 -0.30
N TRP A 151 -17.13 6.88 0.63
CA TRP A 151 -15.84 6.22 0.41
C TRP A 151 -15.85 5.29 -0.82
N LEU A 152 -16.92 4.52 -1.00
CA LEU A 152 -17.08 3.65 -2.18
C LEU A 152 -17.15 4.47 -3.47
N SER A 153 -17.90 5.57 -3.47
CA SER A 153 -18.05 6.41 -4.67
C SER A 153 -16.73 7.07 -5.09
N LEU A 154 -15.88 7.46 -4.13
CA LEU A 154 -14.55 7.99 -4.42
C LEU A 154 -13.64 6.94 -5.09
N ALA A 155 -13.63 5.71 -4.57
CA ALA A 155 -12.86 4.62 -5.17
C ALA A 155 -13.38 4.22 -6.56
N GLN A 156 -14.70 4.20 -6.76
CA GLN A 156 -15.31 3.96 -8.07
C GLN A 156 -14.98 5.08 -9.07
N ALA A 157 -14.95 6.34 -8.62
CA ALA A 157 -14.59 7.47 -9.46
C ALA A 157 -13.13 7.41 -9.92
N VAL A 158 -12.20 7.02 -9.04
CA VAL A 158 -10.80 6.73 -9.43
C VAL A 158 -10.75 5.63 -10.48
N PHE A 159 -11.42 4.50 -10.24
CA PHE A 159 -11.44 3.39 -11.21
C PHE A 159 -11.94 3.84 -12.58
N ASN A 160 -13.07 4.56 -12.62
CA ASN A 160 -13.66 5.01 -13.87
C ASN A 160 -12.74 5.98 -14.61
N PHE A 161 -12.13 6.93 -13.89
CA PHE A 161 -11.17 7.85 -14.47
C PHE A 161 -9.94 7.12 -15.03
N GLN A 162 -9.37 6.18 -14.27
CA GLN A 162 -8.20 5.43 -14.73
C GLN A 162 -8.54 4.47 -15.87
N ALA A 163 -9.74 3.89 -15.92
CA ALA A 163 -10.13 2.99 -17.02
C ALA A 163 -10.00 3.67 -18.39
N ASP A 164 -10.26 4.98 -18.46
CA ASP A 164 -10.11 5.81 -19.67
C ASP A 164 -8.63 6.09 -20.03
N LEU A 165 -7.69 5.84 -19.11
CA LEU A 165 -6.24 6.01 -19.31
C LEU A 165 -5.54 4.72 -19.78
N TRP A 166 -6.27 3.63 -20.00
CA TRP A 166 -5.68 2.39 -20.50
C TRP A 166 -5.13 2.59 -21.92
N ASP A 167 -3.81 2.58 -22.07
CA ASP A 167 -3.15 2.86 -23.35
C ASP A 167 -3.11 1.61 -24.23
N THR A 168 -3.97 1.59 -25.26
CA THR A 168 -4.02 0.53 -26.28
C THR A 168 -3.06 0.73 -27.44
N ASP A 169 -2.44 1.91 -27.56
CA ASP A 169 -1.64 2.29 -28.72
C ASP A 169 -0.19 1.80 -28.59
N THR A 170 0.29 1.62 -27.36
CA THR A 170 1.64 1.13 -27.07
C THR A 170 1.63 -0.15 -26.25
N CYS A 171 2.58 -1.05 -26.53
CA CYS A 171 2.84 -2.24 -25.71
C CYS A 171 1.62 -3.16 -25.50
N GLY A 172 0.64 -3.14 -26.41
CA GLY A 172 -0.54 -4.01 -26.39
C GLY A 172 -1.55 -3.71 -25.27
N GLY A 173 -1.42 -2.59 -24.56
CA GLY A 173 -2.19 -2.30 -23.36
C GLY A 173 -1.31 -1.73 -22.26
N GLY A 174 -1.85 -1.59 -21.06
CA GLY A 174 -1.12 -1.16 -19.87
C GLY A 174 -1.26 0.33 -19.60
N PHE A 175 -1.22 0.66 -18.31
CA PHE A 175 -1.16 2.03 -17.83
C PHE A 175 0.27 2.57 -17.89
N ARG A 176 0.37 3.83 -18.33
CA ARG A 176 1.57 4.64 -18.13
C ARG A 176 1.72 4.98 -16.65
N TRP A 177 2.90 5.40 -16.23
CA TRP A 177 3.10 5.89 -14.87
C TRP A 177 2.31 7.17 -14.63
N GLN A 178 2.50 8.17 -15.49
CA GLN A 178 1.91 9.50 -15.31
C GLN A 178 0.52 9.62 -15.94
N VAL A 179 -0.38 10.38 -15.30
CA VAL A 179 -1.70 10.73 -15.85
C VAL A 179 -1.56 11.74 -17.00
N TYR A 180 -0.67 12.72 -16.85
CA TYR A 180 -0.54 13.81 -17.80
C TYR A 180 0.72 13.68 -18.67
N SER A 181 0.55 13.88 -19.98
CA SER A 181 1.62 13.68 -20.97
C SER A 181 2.80 14.65 -20.87
N PHE A 182 2.68 15.72 -20.07
CA PHE A 182 3.76 16.67 -19.84
C PHE A 182 4.64 16.31 -18.64
N ASN A 183 4.25 15.31 -17.83
CA ASN A 183 5.05 14.88 -16.69
C ASN A 183 6.19 13.97 -17.15
N ALA A 184 7.33 14.09 -16.47
CA ALA A 184 8.46 13.19 -16.66
C ALA A 184 8.04 11.76 -16.31
N GLY A 185 8.43 10.79 -17.14
CA GLY A 185 8.05 9.39 -16.96
C GLY A 185 6.69 9.01 -17.58
N TYR A 186 6.01 9.90 -18.32
CA TYR A 186 4.81 9.50 -19.07
C TYR A 186 5.07 8.41 -20.11
N ASN A 187 6.30 8.32 -20.64
CA ASN A 187 6.73 7.23 -21.52
C ASN A 187 6.86 5.89 -20.79
N LEU A 188 6.94 5.86 -19.46
CA LEU A 188 7.11 4.64 -18.69
C LEU A 188 5.77 3.95 -18.45
N LYS A 189 5.76 2.62 -18.53
CA LYS A 189 4.72 1.75 -17.97
C LYS A 189 5.34 1.00 -16.81
N ASN A 190 4.76 1.14 -15.61
CA ASN A 190 5.37 0.61 -14.40
C ASN A 190 4.47 -0.38 -13.67
N THR A 191 5.08 -1.21 -12.83
CA THR A 191 4.36 -2.24 -12.09
C THR A 191 3.36 -1.63 -11.12
N ILE A 192 3.73 -0.58 -10.37
CA ILE A 192 2.86 -0.01 -9.34
C ILE A 192 1.53 0.53 -9.91
N SER A 193 1.56 1.18 -11.08
CA SER A 193 0.34 1.70 -11.73
C SER A 193 -0.56 0.56 -12.21
N ASN A 194 0.04 -0.50 -12.79
CA ASN A 194 -0.71 -1.61 -13.37
C ASN A 194 -1.21 -2.59 -12.31
N ALA A 195 -0.33 -3.12 -11.47
CA ALA A 195 -0.69 -4.02 -10.39
C ALA A 195 -1.54 -3.30 -9.31
N GLY A 196 -1.35 -1.99 -9.12
CA GLY A 196 -2.20 -1.18 -8.27
C GLY A 196 -3.62 -1.00 -8.83
N ASN A 197 -3.80 -0.72 -10.13
CA ASN A 197 -5.13 -0.67 -10.74
C ASN A 197 -5.82 -2.04 -10.74
N PHE A 198 -5.05 -3.11 -10.99
CA PHE A 198 -5.52 -4.48 -10.80
C PHE A 198 -6.07 -4.72 -9.38
N GLN A 199 -5.33 -4.30 -8.34
CA GLN A 199 -5.81 -4.37 -6.95
C GLN A 199 -7.10 -3.57 -6.76
N LEU A 200 -7.18 -2.32 -7.24
CA LEU A 200 -8.38 -1.48 -7.15
C LEU A 200 -9.60 -2.19 -7.76
N ALA A 201 -9.45 -2.71 -8.98
CA ALA A 201 -10.50 -3.44 -9.68
C ALA A 201 -10.92 -4.72 -8.92
N ALA A 202 -9.97 -5.51 -8.44
CA ALA A 202 -10.23 -6.72 -7.68
C ALA A 202 -10.99 -6.44 -6.36
N ARG A 203 -10.62 -5.38 -5.65
CA ARG A 203 -11.32 -4.95 -4.42
C ARG A 203 -12.73 -4.46 -4.72
N LEU A 204 -12.93 -3.68 -5.78
CA LEU A 204 -14.26 -3.24 -6.20
C LEU A 204 -15.15 -4.42 -6.61
N ALA A 205 -14.61 -5.42 -7.32
CA ALA A 205 -15.32 -6.66 -7.63
C ALA A 205 -15.75 -7.40 -6.36
N TYR A 206 -14.82 -7.57 -5.40
CA TYR A 206 -15.07 -8.20 -4.11
C TYR A 206 -16.17 -7.48 -3.31
N ILE A 207 -16.08 -6.16 -3.17
CA ILE A 207 -17.01 -5.34 -2.38
C ILE A 207 -18.41 -5.31 -3.01
N THR A 208 -18.48 -5.07 -4.33
CA THR A 208 -19.75 -4.79 -5.01
C THR A 208 -20.43 -6.03 -5.58
N GLY A 209 -19.67 -7.11 -5.81
CA GLY A 209 -20.14 -8.28 -6.55
C GLY A 209 -20.26 -8.06 -8.06
N ASN A 210 -19.89 -6.88 -8.58
CA ASN A 210 -20.03 -6.54 -9.99
C ASN A 210 -18.93 -7.20 -10.85
N GLU A 211 -19.33 -8.07 -11.76
CA GLU A 211 -18.47 -8.84 -12.66
C GLU A 211 -17.61 -7.95 -13.57
N SER A 212 -18.09 -6.76 -13.97
CA SER A 212 -17.31 -5.88 -14.85
C SER A 212 -16.01 -5.40 -14.22
N TYR A 213 -15.95 -5.24 -12.89
CA TYR A 213 -14.68 -4.95 -12.20
C TYR A 213 -13.75 -6.17 -12.19
N ALA A 214 -14.31 -7.39 -12.10
CA ALA A 214 -13.53 -8.62 -12.13
C ALA A 214 -12.94 -8.86 -13.53
N ASP A 215 -13.72 -8.63 -14.59
CA ASP A 215 -13.26 -8.68 -15.98
C ASP A 215 -12.13 -7.68 -16.23
N TRP A 216 -12.26 -6.47 -15.68
CA TRP A 216 -11.18 -5.47 -15.76
C TRP A 216 -9.94 -5.92 -15.00
N ALA A 217 -10.08 -6.47 -13.80
CA ALA A 217 -8.96 -7.01 -13.03
C ALA A 217 -8.24 -8.12 -13.80
N VAL A 218 -8.96 -9.03 -14.45
CA VAL A 218 -8.38 -10.06 -15.33
C VAL A 218 -7.63 -9.43 -16.50
N LYS A 219 -8.24 -8.46 -17.19
CA LYS A 219 -7.60 -7.75 -18.31
C LYS A 219 -6.27 -7.11 -17.93
N VAL A 220 -6.23 -6.39 -16.81
CA VAL A 220 -5.00 -5.73 -16.34
C VAL A 220 -3.95 -6.75 -15.89
N TRP A 221 -4.37 -7.79 -15.16
CA TRP A 221 -3.46 -8.87 -14.75
C TRP A 221 -2.85 -9.60 -15.93
N ASP A 222 -3.65 -9.98 -16.93
CA ASP A 222 -3.17 -10.75 -18.07
C ASP A 222 -2.17 -9.93 -18.89
N TRP A 223 -2.44 -8.63 -19.11
CA TRP A 223 -1.43 -7.75 -19.73
C TRP A 223 -0.15 -7.66 -18.90
N PHE A 224 -0.28 -7.49 -17.58
CA PHE A 224 0.88 -7.37 -16.69
C PHE A 224 1.74 -8.64 -16.71
N ALA A 225 1.10 -9.81 -16.63
CA ALA A 225 1.76 -11.11 -16.64
C ALA A 225 2.38 -11.49 -18.01
N ASP A 226 1.85 -10.93 -19.11
CA ASP A 226 2.40 -11.10 -20.46
C ASP A 226 3.50 -10.06 -20.79
N SER A 227 3.69 -9.04 -19.95
CA SER A 227 4.68 -7.98 -20.15
C SER A 227 6.07 -8.39 -19.64
N GLU A 228 7.10 -7.69 -20.11
CA GLU A 228 8.48 -7.86 -19.62
C GLU A 228 8.64 -7.51 -18.13
N LEU A 229 7.66 -6.82 -17.50
CA LEU A 229 7.68 -6.52 -16.07
C LEU A 229 7.51 -7.78 -15.20
N TYR A 230 7.00 -8.87 -15.78
CA TYR A 230 6.73 -10.13 -15.10
C TYR A 230 7.70 -11.20 -15.58
N GLU A 231 8.65 -11.60 -14.73
CA GLU A 231 9.65 -12.61 -15.09
C GLU A 231 9.70 -13.74 -14.05
N LEU A 232 9.34 -14.96 -14.46
CA LEU A 232 9.54 -16.15 -13.63
C LEU A 232 10.91 -16.78 -13.95
N ASP A 233 11.84 -16.71 -13.00
CA ASP A 233 13.09 -17.45 -13.08
C ASP A 233 12.81 -18.95 -12.83
N ASN A 234 12.77 -19.72 -13.92
CA ASN A 234 12.52 -21.17 -13.87
C ASN A 234 13.58 -21.98 -13.11
N SER A 235 14.77 -21.41 -12.85
CA SER A 235 15.84 -22.10 -12.12
C SER A 235 15.68 -21.99 -10.61
N THR A 236 15.19 -20.84 -10.12
CA THR A 236 14.99 -20.57 -8.69
C THR A 236 13.53 -20.69 -8.26
N GLY A 237 12.60 -20.59 -9.21
CA GLY A 237 11.16 -20.47 -8.95
C GLY A 237 10.74 -19.10 -8.42
N ILE A 238 11.63 -18.11 -8.46
CA ILE A 238 11.37 -16.74 -8.01
C ILE A 238 10.70 -15.98 -9.14
N LEU A 239 9.55 -15.37 -8.83
CA LEU A 239 8.90 -14.38 -9.68
C LEU A 239 9.49 -13.00 -9.38
N TYR A 240 10.05 -12.37 -10.40
CA TYR A 240 10.47 -10.99 -10.39
C TYR A 240 9.37 -10.09 -10.97
N LEU A 241 8.97 -9.08 -10.20
CA LEU A 241 8.13 -7.98 -10.63
C LEU A 241 9.01 -6.74 -10.78
N TRP A 242 9.48 -6.48 -12.01
CA TRP A 242 10.38 -5.38 -12.33
C TRP A 242 9.67 -4.03 -12.28
N ASP A 243 10.42 -2.94 -12.19
CA ASP A 243 9.83 -1.65 -11.85
C ASP A 243 9.15 -0.98 -13.05
N ASN A 244 9.92 -0.71 -14.11
CA ASN A 244 9.47 0.06 -15.27
C ASN A 244 9.85 -0.62 -16.58
N THR A 245 9.03 -0.38 -17.60
CA THR A 245 9.36 -0.56 -19.01
C THR A 245 9.02 0.71 -19.77
N ASP A 246 9.51 0.86 -21.01
CA ASP A 246 9.46 2.13 -21.73
C ASP A 246 8.73 2.00 -23.07
N THR A 247 7.70 2.83 -23.28
CA THR A 247 6.96 2.85 -24.54
C THR A 247 7.81 3.30 -25.73
N ASP A 248 8.89 4.07 -25.50
CA ASP A 248 9.79 4.54 -26.56
C ASP A 248 10.62 3.40 -27.17
N ASN A 249 10.74 2.26 -26.48
CA ASN A 249 11.41 1.06 -26.98
C ASN A 249 10.46 -0.14 -27.20
N ASN A 250 9.17 0.13 -27.36
CA ASN A 250 8.09 -0.88 -27.46
C ASN A 250 8.00 -1.80 -26.23
N CYS A 251 8.37 -1.30 -25.05
CA CYS A 251 8.39 -2.03 -23.80
C CYS A 251 9.22 -3.33 -23.84
N THR A 252 10.35 -3.29 -24.55
CA THR A 252 11.21 -4.48 -24.78
C THR A 252 12.35 -4.60 -23.79
N THR A 253 12.57 -3.57 -22.96
CA THR A 253 13.53 -3.62 -21.85
C THR A 253 12.86 -3.18 -20.57
N VAL A 254 13.45 -3.57 -19.44
CA VAL A 254 12.96 -3.23 -18.10
C VAL A 254 14.07 -2.65 -17.25
N ASP A 255 13.69 -1.79 -16.32
CA ASP A 255 14.52 -1.41 -15.18
C ASP A 255 14.36 -2.49 -14.11
N ASN A 256 15.39 -3.31 -13.95
CA ASN A 256 15.40 -4.51 -13.09
C ASN A 256 15.51 -4.20 -11.58
N TYR A 257 14.82 -3.16 -11.11
CA TYR A 257 14.67 -2.90 -9.67
C TYR A 257 13.50 -3.70 -9.10
N VAL A 258 13.66 -4.23 -7.89
CA VAL A 258 12.60 -4.93 -7.16
C VAL A 258 12.22 -4.21 -5.87
N TRP A 259 11.02 -3.66 -5.87
CA TRP A 259 10.47 -2.93 -4.73
C TRP A 259 9.39 -3.73 -4.02
N SER A 260 9.42 -3.75 -2.69
CA SER A 260 8.49 -4.55 -1.89
C SER A 260 7.01 -4.21 -2.12
N TYR A 261 6.70 -2.95 -2.41
CA TYR A 261 5.34 -2.48 -2.68
C TYR A 261 4.73 -3.02 -3.99
N ASN A 262 5.54 -3.35 -5.01
CA ASN A 262 5.08 -3.93 -6.28
C ASN A 262 4.50 -5.33 -6.03
N TYR A 263 5.17 -6.12 -5.19
CA TYR A 263 4.67 -7.42 -4.72
C TYR A 263 3.45 -7.24 -3.84
N ALA A 264 3.44 -6.19 -3.02
CA ALA A 264 2.36 -5.92 -2.10
C ALA A 264 1.01 -5.70 -2.83
N VAL A 265 0.98 -4.86 -3.86
CA VAL A 265 -0.25 -4.61 -4.65
C VAL A 265 -0.68 -5.82 -5.46
N ALA A 266 0.26 -6.55 -6.07
CA ALA A 266 -0.03 -7.77 -6.82
C ALA A 266 -0.58 -8.88 -5.90
N LEU A 267 0.01 -9.04 -4.71
CA LEU A 267 -0.42 -10.02 -3.72
C LEU A 267 -1.85 -9.71 -3.23
N ALA A 268 -2.13 -8.45 -2.89
CA ALA A 268 -3.47 -8.06 -2.47
C ALA A 268 -4.50 -8.30 -3.58
N GLY A 269 -4.27 -7.82 -4.80
CA GLY A 269 -5.22 -7.99 -5.90
C GLY A 269 -5.52 -9.47 -6.20
N THR A 270 -4.49 -10.33 -6.20
CA THR A 270 -4.68 -11.78 -6.40
C THR A 270 -5.44 -12.44 -5.25
N ALA A 271 -5.24 -11.99 -4.01
CA ALA A 271 -5.98 -12.46 -2.85
C ALA A 271 -7.48 -12.07 -2.89
N TYR A 272 -7.80 -10.84 -3.30
CA TYR A 272 -9.20 -10.43 -3.50
C TYR A 272 -9.86 -11.21 -4.64
N MET A 273 -9.16 -11.42 -5.76
CA MET A 273 -9.69 -12.25 -6.86
C MET A 273 -9.87 -13.71 -6.46
N TYR A 274 -8.95 -14.29 -5.68
CA TYR A 274 -9.13 -15.63 -5.11
C TYR A 274 -10.42 -15.72 -4.30
N ASN A 275 -10.66 -14.74 -3.42
CA ASN A 275 -11.85 -14.74 -2.58
C ASN A 275 -13.14 -14.52 -3.39
N TYR A 276 -13.14 -13.53 -4.29
CA TYR A 276 -14.26 -13.21 -5.19
C TYR A 276 -14.67 -14.42 -6.05
N THR A 277 -13.70 -15.17 -6.56
CA THR A 277 -13.92 -16.36 -7.40
C THR A 277 -14.19 -17.64 -6.60
N ASN A 278 -14.48 -17.53 -5.30
CA ASN A 278 -14.74 -18.66 -4.40
C ASN A 278 -13.60 -19.70 -4.34
N GLY A 279 -12.36 -19.23 -4.37
CA GLY A 279 -11.18 -20.06 -4.17
C GLY A 279 -10.64 -20.72 -5.43
N SER A 280 -10.72 -20.04 -6.59
CA SER A 280 -10.14 -20.50 -7.85
C SER A 280 -8.66 -20.89 -7.67
N SER A 281 -8.28 -22.06 -8.19
CA SER A 281 -6.88 -22.53 -8.15
C SER A 281 -5.96 -21.59 -8.91
N THR A 282 -6.39 -21.01 -10.04
CA THR A 282 -5.60 -20.05 -10.82
C THR A 282 -5.16 -18.85 -9.98
N TRP A 283 -6.08 -18.27 -9.21
CA TRP A 283 -5.73 -17.15 -8.33
C TRP A 283 -4.96 -17.60 -7.10
N GLY A 284 -5.23 -18.81 -6.58
CA GLY A 284 -4.50 -19.37 -5.45
C GLY A 284 -3.03 -19.67 -5.78
N ASP A 285 -2.76 -20.16 -6.98
CA ASP A 285 -1.41 -20.42 -7.48
C ASP A 285 -0.64 -19.11 -7.67
N ARG A 286 -1.30 -18.07 -8.20
CA ARG A 286 -0.74 -16.71 -8.31
C ARG A 286 -0.37 -16.14 -6.93
N VAL A 287 -1.28 -16.22 -5.95
CA VAL A 287 -1.00 -15.81 -4.55
C VAL A 287 0.21 -16.54 -4.00
N THR A 288 0.27 -17.87 -4.17
CA THR A 288 1.35 -18.70 -3.63
C THR A 288 2.70 -18.35 -4.24
N MET A 289 2.75 -18.13 -5.56
CA MET A 289 3.97 -17.76 -6.28
C MET A 289 4.50 -16.38 -5.86
N ILE A 290 3.62 -15.37 -5.78
CA ILE A 290 4.00 -14.03 -5.32
C ILE A 290 4.51 -14.11 -3.88
N LEU A 291 3.77 -14.79 -2.98
CA LEU A 291 4.13 -14.88 -1.57
C LEU A 291 5.47 -15.60 -1.34
N ASN A 292 5.72 -16.70 -2.05
CA ASN A 292 7.00 -17.39 -1.98
C ASN A 292 8.15 -16.49 -2.43
N SER A 293 7.97 -15.77 -3.54
CA SER A 293 8.96 -14.84 -4.07
C SER A 293 9.21 -13.67 -3.11
N THR A 294 8.14 -13.14 -2.50
CA THR A 294 8.21 -12.13 -1.44
C THR A 294 9.07 -12.60 -0.27
N TYR A 295 8.85 -13.82 0.24
CA TYR A 295 9.66 -14.38 1.31
C TYR A 295 11.12 -14.56 0.91
N SER A 296 11.39 -15.02 -0.32
CA SER A 296 12.76 -15.19 -0.80
C SER A 296 13.53 -13.87 -0.97
N ILE A 297 12.87 -12.81 -1.45
CA ILE A 297 13.51 -11.54 -1.78
C ILE A 297 13.61 -10.63 -0.55
N PHE A 298 12.50 -10.40 0.14
CA PHE A 298 12.41 -9.34 1.17
C PHE A 298 12.59 -9.84 2.60
N PHE A 299 12.78 -11.14 2.82
CA PHE A 299 13.05 -11.72 4.15
C PHE A 299 14.35 -12.54 4.15
N PRO A 300 15.50 -11.89 3.95
CA PRO A 300 16.74 -12.62 3.73
C PRO A 300 17.25 -13.29 5.02
N GLU A 301 17.79 -14.50 4.88
CA GLU A 301 18.32 -15.31 5.99
C GLU A 301 19.45 -14.60 6.77
N LYS A 302 20.18 -13.67 6.13
CA LYS A 302 21.21 -12.85 6.82
C LYS A 302 20.65 -12.01 7.99
N TYR A 303 19.35 -11.72 7.99
CA TYR A 303 18.64 -11.01 9.06
C TYR A 303 17.67 -11.93 9.82
N GLY A 304 17.87 -13.24 9.75
CA GLY A 304 17.08 -14.24 10.47
C GLY A 304 15.81 -14.70 9.75
N GLY A 305 15.57 -14.28 8.50
CA GLY A 305 14.46 -14.77 7.69
C GLY A 305 13.07 -14.27 8.09
N ASP A 306 12.99 -13.41 9.13
CA ASP A 306 11.75 -12.87 9.71
C ASP A 306 11.73 -11.33 9.75
N ILE A 307 12.79 -10.68 9.26
CA ILE A 307 12.92 -9.23 9.19
C ILE A 307 12.80 -8.80 7.74
N MET A 308 11.79 -7.97 7.46
CA MET A 308 11.56 -7.42 6.12
C MET A 308 12.61 -6.36 5.77
N TYR A 309 13.10 -6.41 4.54
CA TYR A 309 14.24 -5.64 4.09
C TYR A 309 14.06 -5.13 2.65
N GLU A 310 14.33 -3.85 2.41
CA GLU A 310 14.21 -3.25 1.08
C GLU A 310 15.53 -3.43 0.33
N VAL A 311 15.58 -4.43 -0.56
CA VAL A 311 16.83 -4.98 -1.09
C VAL A 311 17.64 -3.99 -1.94
N GLU A 312 16.97 -3.02 -2.55
CA GLU A 312 17.60 -2.07 -3.49
C GLU A 312 18.29 -0.90 -2.79
N CYS A 313 17.81 -0.47 -1.63
CA CYS A 313 18.24 0.78 -1.02
C CYS A 313 18.71 0.65 0.45
N GLU A 314 18.20 -0.34 1.19
CA GLU A 314 18.56 -0.53 2.59
C GLU A 314 20.01 -1.01 2.80
N PRO A 315 20.66 -1.80 1.90
CA PRO A 315 22.08 -2.17 2.07
C PRO A 315 23.03 -0.99 2.05
N THR A 316 22.69 -0.01 1.24
CA THR A 316 23.50 1.18 0.94
C THR A 316 23.02 2.41 1.70
N LEU A 317 21.98 2.29 2.51
CA LEU A 317 21.39 3.36 3.33
C LEU A 317 21.01 4.59 2.50
N ASN A 318 20.51 4.37 1.28
CA ASN A 318 20.19 5.41 0.31
C ASN A 318 18.72 5.38 -0.11
N CYS A 319 17.84 4.81 0.72
CA CYS A 319 16.40 4.91 0.48
C CYS A 319 15.95 6.36 0.54
N ASP A 320 15.20 6.79 -0.48
CA ASP A 320 14.50 8.08 -0.51
C ASP A 320 13.28 8.06 0.45
N GLN A 321 12.46 9.12 0.49
CA GLN A 321 11.27 9.14 1.36
C GLN A 321 10.23 8.10 0.96
N ASP A 322 9.97 7.95 -0.33
CA ASP A 322 9.00 7.01 -0.88
C ASP A 322 9.35 5.57 -0.48
N GLN A 323 10.60 5.15 -0.74
CA GLN A 323 11.09 3.79 -0.52
C GLN A 323 11.10 3.39 0.97
N LYS A 324 11.19 4.35 1.90
CA LYS A 324 11.12 4.06 3.35
C LYS A 324 9.76 3.52 3.77
N SER A 325 8.71 3.80 3.01
CA SER A 325 7.34 3.42 3.32
C SER A 325 6.94 2.06 2.76
N PHE A 326 7.62 1.55 1.73
CA PHE A 326 7.17 0.39 0.93
C PHE A 326 6.90 -0.88 1.76
N LYS A 327 7.81 -1.18 2.70
CA LYS A 327 7.68 -2.32 3.63
C LYS A 327 6.40 -2.27 4.47
N ALA A 328 5.90 -1.08 4.78
CA ALA A 328 4.65 -0.93 5.52
C ALA A 328 3.46 -1.48 4.70
N TYR A 329 3.44 -1.22 3.39
CA TYR A 329 2.37 -1.67 2.51
C TYR A 329 2.41 -3.18 2.31
N LEU A 330 3.60 -3.73 2.10
CA LEU A 330 3.80 -5.18 2.03
C LEU A 330 3.29 -5.86 3.31
N SER A 331 3.64 -5.36 4.49
CA SER A 331 3.20 -5.97 5.74
C SER A 331 1.67 -5.94 5.92
N ARG A 332 1.02 -4.81 5.61
CA ARG A 332 -0.45 -4.65 5.68
C ARG A 332 -1.16 -5.59 4.71
N TRP A 333 -0.72 -5.67 3.46
CA TRP A 333 -1.39 -6.49 2.46
C TRP A 333 -1.07 -7.99 2.60
N MET A 334 0.07 -8.37 3.18
CA MET A 334 0.30 -9.75 3.65
C MET A 334 -0.70 -10.13 4.76
N ALA A 335 -0.98 -9.22 5.70
CA ALA A 335 -1.97 -9.46 6.74
C ALA A 335 -3.37 -9.65 6.16
N VAL A 336 -3.81 -8.80 5.21
CA VAL A 336 -5.07 -8.96 4.47
C VAL A 336 -5.12 -10.30 3.72
N THR A 337 -4.05 -10.65 3.02
CA THR A 337 -3.95 -11.91 2.27
C THR A 337 -4.16 -13.13 3.17
N SER A 338 -3.60 -13.12 4.39
CA SER A 338 -3.79 -14.21 5.36
C SER A 338 -5.25 -14.41 5.78
N VAL A 339 -6.07 -13.37 5.69
CA VAL A 339 -7.51 -13.42 5.98
C VAL A 339 -8.28 -13.93 4.77
N LEU A 340 -7.99 -13.40 3.57
CA LEU A 340 -8.70 -13.70 2.33
C LEU A 340 -8.37 -15.09 1.76
N VAL A 341 -7.16 -15.59 2.01
CA VAL A 341 -6.65 -16.86 1.49
C VAL A 341 -6.16 -17.73 2.66
N PRO A 342 -7.05 -18.40 3.41
CA PRO A 342 -6.68 -19.08 4.66
C PRO A 342 -5.64 -20.20 4.50
N ASN A 343 -5.53 -20.80 3.32
CA ASN A 343 -4.61 -21.90 3.04
C ASN A 343 -3.15 -21.45 2.91
N VAL A 344 -2.90 -20.15 2.67
CA VAL A 344 -1.54 -19.57 2.68
C VAL A 344 -1.23 -18.87 4.01
N ARG A 345 -2.10 -18.98 5.02
CA ARG A 345 -1.74 -18.60 6.39
C ARG A 345 -0.47 -19.35 6.74
N PRO A 346 0.63 -18.65 7.07
CA PRO A 346 1.78 -19.34 7.61
C PRO A 346 1.33 -20.06 8.88
N ILE A 347 1.39 -21.40 8.88
CA ILE A 347 1.30 -22.19 10.11
C ILE A 347 2.54 -21.94 11.00
N SER A 348 3.50 -21.13 10.54
CA SER A 348 4.75 -20.83 11.23
C SER A 348 4.73 -19.49 11.99
N ASP A 349 5.54 -19.43 13.03
CA ASP A 349 5.77 -18.30 13.92
C ASP A 349 6.22 -16.98 13.21
N ARG A 350 6.50 -17.00 11.90
CA ARG A 350 7.05 -15.87 11.12
C ARG A 350 6.08 -14.70 10.96
N SER A 351 4.78 -14.96 10.89
CA SER A 351 3.76 -13.90 10.84
C SER A 351 3.49 -13.24 12.20
N LYS A 352 4.10 -13.72 13.31
CA LYS A 352 3.94 -13.09 14.63
C LYS A 352 4.68 -11.75 14.73
N SER A 353 5.71 -11.51 13.90
CA SER A 353 6.43 -10.23 13.81
C SER A 353 5.76 -9.23 12.85
N ALA A 354 5.08 -9.70 11.80
CA ALA A 354 4.39 -8.87 10.81
C ALA A 354 2.90 -8.59 11.16
N GLY A 355 2.29 -9.38 12.05
CA GLY A 355 0.92 -9.19 12.50
C GLY A 355 0.68 -9.90 13.83
N GLY A 356 0.68 -9.12 14.91
CA GLY A 356 0.34 -9.62 16.25
C GLY A 356 -1.03 -10.31 16.23
N LYS A 357 -1.05 -11.59 16.63
CA LYS A 357 -2.22 -12.46 16.84
C LYS A 357 -3.53 -12.01 16.17
N TYR A 358 -3.77 -12.55 14.98
CA TYR A 358 -4.98 -12.49 14.15
C TYR A 358 -6.32 -12.90 14.80
N GLY A 359 -6.39 -13.14 16.12
CA GLY A 359 -7.61 -13.60 16.80
C GLY A 359 -8.72 -12.54 16.89
N ALA A 360 -8.37 -11.26 16.97
CA ALA A 360 -9.36 -10.17 16.96
C ALA A 360 -9.71 -9.70 15.52
N LEU A 361 -8.79 -9.91 14.57
CA LEU A 361 -8.99 -9.64 13.14
C LEU A 361 -9.99 -10.63 12.53
N ASP A 362 -9.88 -11.91 12.85
CA ASP A 362 -10.71 -12.98 12.27
C ASP A 362 -12.21 -12.83 12.61
N ALA A 363 -12.57 -12.23 13.75
CA ALA A 363 -13.96 -12.01 14.13
C ALA A 363 -14.60 -10.79 13.43
N ARG A 364 -13.87 -9.65 13.36
CA ARG A 364 -14.39 -8.42 12.74
C ARG A 364 -14.37 -8.46 11.20
N TYR A 365 -13.30 -8.99 10.60
CA TYR A 365 -13.24 -9.15 9.14
C TYR A 365 -14.29 -10.14 8.61
N ARG A 366 -14.61 -11.20 9.38
CA ARG A 366 -15.66 -12.18 8.99
C ARG A 366 -17.08 -11.66 9.15
N CYS A 367 -17.34 -10.74 10.08
CA CYS A 367 -18.69 -10.22 10.31
C CYS A 367 -19.00 -8.93 9.52
N ASN A 368 -18.02 -8.19 8.99
CA ASN A 368 -18.24 -6.93 8.26
C ASN A 368 -18.93 -7.05 6.90
N PHE A 369 -19.14 -8.25 6.35
CA PHE A 369 -19.70 -8.42 5.00
C PHE A 369 -21.01 -9.19 4.91
N GLY A 370 -21.86 -9.18 5.95
CA GLY A 370 -23.30 -9.50 5.83
C GLY A 370 -23.71 -10.86 5.22
N LYS A 371 -22.77 -11.74 4.88
CA LYS A 371 -22.99 -12.96 4.09
C LYS A 371 -22.92 -14.25 4.90
N ARG A 372 -22.83 -14.17 6.24
CA ARG A 372 -22.90 -15.37 7.11
C ARG A 372 -24.03 -15.23 8.15
N PRO A 373 -24.98 -16.18 8.20
CA PRO A 373 -26.09 -16.19 9.18
C PRO A 373 -25.65 -16.19 10.66
N GLU A 374 -24.38 -16.51 10.92
CA GLU A 374 -23.79 -16.74 12.24
C GLU A 374 -23.56 -15.45 13.05
N CYS A 375 -23.53 -14.26 12.40
CA CYS A 375 -23.26 -12.98 13.07
C CYS A 375 -24.53 -12.20 13.48
N ARG A 376 -25.72 -12.82 13.60
CA ARG A 376 -26.96 -12.09 13.93
C ARG A 376 -27.13 -11.65 15.40
N ASN A 377 -26.18 -11.91 16.30
CA ASN A 377 -26.34 -11.59 17.74
C ASN A 377 -25.00 -11.27 18.45
N HIS A 378 -24.17 -10.35 17.94
CA HIS A 378 -23.07 -9.76 18.72
C HIS A 378 -22.86 -8.30 18.40
#